data_AF-A0A381V004-F1
#
_entry.id   AF-A0A381V004-F1
#
_cell.length_a   1.000
_cell.length_b   1.000
_cell.length_c   1.000
_cell.angle_alpha   90.00
_cell.angle_beta   90.00
_cell.angle_gamma   90.00
#
_symmetry.space_group_name_H-M   'P 1'
#
loop_
_entity.id
_entity.type
_entity.pdbx_description
1 polymer ?
#
loop_
_entity_poly.entity_id
_entity_poly.type
_entity_poly.pdbx_seq_one_letter_code
_entity_poly.pdbx_strand_id
1 'polypeptide(L)'
;MSWTSLNPYALVIAVCTALAVLKALRDTRGTSPGATDVLAWLLLWIPFDLRWWNQLYAGPSGQYGYEVWTVYVTGVALLGWGLCRRSPTLGIRAPRARDVLVALGALLALAALVLPPGLLTGFLRWNPAPPTLFQGAGLFGGLALTVALPEELFFRSLLQTWCERWIGRRWLGLAIASLAFGLMHWNNRSDVSEQLIYCALASVAGLAYGLSFRYGGLFASVMTHSAVNWIWQVCLRA
;
A
#
# COMPACT_ATOMS: atom_id res chain seq x y z
N MET A 1 12.19 -40.73 -9.55
CA MET A 1 11.70 -39.74 -8.57
C MET A 1 12.75 -38.65 -8.48
N SER A 2 12.58 -37.54 -9.22
CA SER A 2 13.45 -36.39 -9.07
C SER A 2 13.10 -35.72 -7.75
N TRP A 3 14.06 -35.63 -6.84
CA TRP A 3 13.96 -34.77 -5.68
C TRP A 3 13.55 -33.37 -6.16
N THR A 4 12.38 -32.90 -5.75
CA THR A 4 11.98 -31.51 -5.97
C THR A 4 13.04 -30.64 -5.31
N SER A 5 13.85 -29.96 -6.13
CA SER A 5 14.83 -29.01 -5.63
C SER A 5 14.10 -28.01 -4.74
N LEU A 6 14.55 -27.87 -3.49
CA LEU A 6 13.98 -26.93 -2.54
C LEU A 6 14.00 -25.52 -3.16
N ASN A 7 12.82 -24.91 -3.32
CA ASN A 7 12.72 -23.52 -3.75
C ASN A 7 12.84 -22.62 -2.50
N PRO A 8 13.96 -21.90 -2.31
CA PRO A 8 14.18 -21.09 -1.12
C PRO A 8 13.15 -19.95 -0.98
N TYR A 9 12.67 -19.37 -2.10
CA TYR A 9 11.63 -18.34 -2.08
C TYR A 9 10.30 -18.91 -1.58
N ALA A 10 9.90 -20.09 -2.08
CA ALA A 10 8.69 -20.76 -1.65
C ALA A 10 8.72 -21.07 -0.14
N LEU A 11 9.87 -21.53 0.36
CA LEU A 11 10.06 -21.81 1.78
C LEU A 11 9.96 -20.53 2.63
N VAL A 12 10.68 -19.47 2.25
CA VAL A 12 10.65 -18.19 2.98
C VAL A 12 9.24 -17.62 3.01
N ILE A 13 8.55 -17.63 1.88
CA ILE A 13 7.16 -17.19 1.75
C ILE A 13 6.23 -18.01 2.66
N ALA A 14 6.33 -19.34 2.62
CA ALA A 14 5.48 -20.21 3.44
C ALA A 14 5.70 -19.98 4.94
N VAL A 15 6.97 -19.85 5.36
CA VAL A 15 7.33 -19.56 6.76
C VAL A 15 6.82 -18.19 7.18
N CYS A 16 7.04 -17.15 6.38
CA CYS A 16 6.60 -15.79 6.67
C CYS A 16 5.08 -15.71 6.82
N THR A 17 4.34 -16.32 5.90
CA THR A 17 2.90 -16.46 5.98
C THR A 17 2.48 -17.19 7.26
N ALA A 18 3.07 -18.35 7.54
CA ALA A 18 2.70 -19.15 8.70
C ALA A 18 2.89 -18.35 9.99
N LEU A 19 4.01 -17.64 10.12
CA LEU A 19 4.27 -16.75 11.25
C LEU A 19 3.24 -15.62 11.35
N ALA A 20 2.89 -14.99 10.23
CA ALA A 20 1.90 -13.91 10.20
C ALA A 20 0.50 -14.40 10.59
N VAL A 21 0.05 -15.53 10.05
CA VAL A 21 -1.24 -16.16 10.37
C VAL A 21 -1.29 -16.60 11.83
N LEU A 22 -0.25 -17.29 12.32
CA LEU A 22 -0.17 -17.71 13.73
C LEU A 22 -0.22 -16.49 14.66
N LYS A 23 0.49 -15.40 14.33
CA LYS A 23 0.44 -14.16 15.11
C LYS A 23 -0.95 -13.52 15.08
N ALA A 24 -1.62 -13.50 13.93
CA ALA A 24 -2.97 -12.98 13.80
C ALA A 24 -3.99 -13.74 14.67
N LEU A 25 -3.84 -15.07 14.77
CA LEU A 25 -4.74 -15.95 15.52
C LEU A 25 -4.45 -16.02 17.02
N ARG A 26 -3.19 -15.84 17.45
CA ARG A 26 -2.78 -16.04 18.86
C ARG A 26 -3.27 -14.95 19.82
N ASP A 27 -3.55 -13.75 19.33
CA ASP A 27 -3.83 -12.58 20.16
C ASP A 27 -5.14 -11.89 19.75
N THR A 28 -6.25 -12.64 19.84
CA THR A 28 -7.61 -12.17 19.52
C THR A 28 -8.18 -11.18 20.54
N ARG A 29 -7.49 -10.96 21.67
CA ARG A 29 -7.93 -10.04 22.74
C ARG A 29 -7.19 -8.70 22.73
N GLY A 30 -6.03 -8.60 22.06
CA GLY A 30 -5.28 -7.35 21.94
C GLY A 30 -5.84 -6.43 20.87
N THR A 31 -6.35 -5.26 21.27
CA THR A 31 -6.96 -4.26 20.38
C THR A 31 -5.93 -3.39 19.64
N SER A 32 -4.70 -3.29 20.13
CA SER A 32 -3.65 -2.45 19.55
C SER A 32 -2.48 -3.28 18.98
N PRO A 33 -1.99 -2.97 17.76
CA PRO A 33 -0.84 -3.65 17.19
C PRO A 33 0.44 -3.28 17.96
N GLY A 34 1.19 -4.30 18.37
CA GLY A 34 2.52 -4.16 18.96
C GLY A 34 3.63 -4.34 17.92
N ALA A 35 4.88 -4.28 18.37
CA ALA A 35 6.05 -4.48 17.50
C ALA A 35 6.04 -5.85 16.78
N THR A 36 5.50 -6.89 17.44
CA THR A 36 5.36 -8.22 16.85
C THR A 36 4.28 -8.30 15.76
N ASP A 37 3.26 -7.44 15.81
CA ASP A 37 2.27 -7.30 14.74
C ASP A 37 2.89 -6.62 13.51
N VAL A 38 3.68 -5.56 13.73
CA VAL A 38 4.45 -4.90 12.67
C VAL A 38 5.42 -5.88 12.00
N LEU A 39 6.14 -6.68 12.79
CA LEU A 39 7.03 -7.71 12.26
C LEU A 39 6.27 -8.75 11.43
N ALA A 40 5.13 -9.25 11.93
CA ALA A 40 4.31 -10.22 11.20
C ALA A 40 3.84 -9.69 9.84
N TRP A 41 3.44 -8.41 9.77
CA TRP A 41 3.09 -7.80 8.49
C TRP A 41 4.29 -7.54 7.61
N LEU A 42 5.44 -7.12 8.15
CA LEU A 42 6.67 -6.97 7.35
C LEU A 42 7.06 -8.30 6.68
N LEU A 43 6.97 -9.41 7.43
CA LEU A 43 7.24 -10.75 6.89
C LEU A 43 6.27 -11.13 5.78
N LEU A 44 4.99 -10.76 5.89
CA LEU A 44 4.00 -11.00 4.84
C LEU A 44 4.19 -10.06 3.63
N TRP A 45 4.48 -8.79 3.90
CA TRP A 45 4.48 -7.69 2.94
C TRP A 45 5.74 -7.65 2.09
N ILE A 46 6.93 -7.78 2.68
CA ILE A 46 8.21 -7.63 1.96
C ILE A 46 8.33 -8.64 0.80
N PRO A 47 8.07 -9.95 0.98
CA PRO A 47 8.14 -10.89 -0.15
C PRO A 47 7.13 -10.56 -1.25
N PHE A 48 5.95 -10.04 -0.87
CA PHE A 48 4.91 -9.60 -1.79
C PHE A 48 5.35 -8.38 -2.61
N ASP A 49 5.84 -7.35 -1.94
CA ASP A 49 6.33 -6.11 -2.57
C ASP A 49 7.52 -6.36 -3.51
N LEU A 50 8.46 -7.22 -3.09
CA LEU A 50 9.59 -7.66 -3.92
C LEU A 50 9.21 -8.62 -5.04
N ARG A 51 7.92 -8.95 -5.20
CA ARG A 51 7.37 -9.81 -6.24
C ARG A 51 7.93 -11.23 -6.25
N TRP A 52 8.46 -11.72 -5.12
CA TRP A 52 9.01 -13.07 -5.01
C TRP A 52 7.97 -14.16 -5.28
N TRP A 53 6.70 -13.84 -5.04
CA TRP A 53 5.56 -14.71 -5.28
C TRP A 53 5.23 -14.94 -6.76
N ASN A 54 5.69 -14.08 -7.68
CA ASN A 54 5.38 -14.23 -9.10
C ASN A 54 5.91 -15.56 -9.66
N GLN A 55 7.03 -16.06 -9.13
CA GLN A 55 7.59 -17.36 -9.51
C GLN A 55 6.74 -18.55 -9.05
N LEU A 56 5.86 -18.34 -8.06
CA LEU A 56 4.99 -19.37 -7.50
C LEU A 56 3.61 -19.40 -8.19
N TYR A 57 3.30 -18.37 -8.98
CA TYR A 57 2.01 -18.28 -9.65
C TYR A 57 1.97 -19.16 -10.90
N ALA A 58 1.16 -20.22 -10.86
CA ALA A 58 0.99 -21.17 -11.96
C ALA A 58 -0.30 -20.93 -12.79
N GLY A 59 -0.91 -19.76 -12.67
CA GLY A 59 -2.16 -19.44 -13.37
C GLY A 59 -1.97 -19.09 -14.85
N PRO A 60 -3.05 -18.71 -15.55
CA PRO A 60 -3.11 -18.65 -17.01
C PRO A 60 -2.01 -17.75 -17.60
N SER A 61 -1.07 -18.37 -18.33
CA SER A 61 0.05 -17.68 -19.01
C SER A 61 0.86 -16.72 -18.13
N GLY A 62 0.93 -16.96 -16.80
CA GLY A 62 1.62 -16.08 -15.86
C GLY A 62 0.96 -14.71 -15.63
N GLN A 63 -0.26 -14.49 -16.14
CA GLN A 63 -1.01 -13.24 -15.97
C GLN A 63 -1.66 -13.18 -14.59
N TYR A 64 -1.92 -11.97 -14.07
CA TYR A 64 -2.67 -11.74 -12.82
C TYR A 64 -1.98 -12.21 -11.52
N GLY A 65 -0.69 -12.59 -11.57
CA GLY A 65 0.02 -13.06 -10.39
C GLY A 65 0.04 -12.02 -9.26
N TYR A 66 0.32 -10.76 -9.59
CA TYR A 66 0.35 -9.68 -8.61
C TYR A 66 -1.01 -9.48 -7.93
N GLU A 67 -2.09 -9.46 -8.71
CA GLU A 67 -3.46 -9.27 -8.24
C GLU A 67 -3.90 -10.41 -7.31
N VAL A 68 -3.58 -11.66 -7.67
CA VAL A 68 -3.87 -12.83 -6.83
C VAL A 68 -3.13 -12.75 -5.50
N TRP A 69 -1.83 -12.45 -5.53
CA TRP A 69 -1.04 -12.32 -4.30
C TRP A 69 -1.44 -11.09 -3.48
N THR A 70 -1.95 -10.05 -4.11
CA THR A 70 -2.53 -8.91 -3.41
C THR A 70 -3.78 -9.29 -2.64
N VAL A 71 -4.72 -9.99 -3.30
CA VAL A 71 -5.94 -10.49 -2.65
C VAL A 71 -5.57 -11.40 -1.49
N TYR A 72 -4.54 -12.23 -1.66
CA TYR A 72 -4.03 -13.10 -0.61
C TYR A 72 -3.51 -12.32 0.61
N VAL A 73 -2.56 -11.40 0.43
CA VAL A 73 -1.96 -10.61 1.53
C VAL A 73 -3.01 -9.74 2.21
N THR A 74 -3.85 -9.08 1.42
CA THR A 74 -4.97 -8.26 1.92
C THR A 74 -5.98 -9.13 2.67
N GLY A 75 -6.30 -10.31 2.16
CA GLY A 75 -7.20 -11.26 2.80
C GLY A 75 -6.68 -11.74 4.15
N VAL A 76 -5.40 -12.12 4.23
CA VAL A 76 -4.75 -12.49 5.51
C VAL A 76 -4.79 -11.33 6.50
N ALA A 77 -4.48 -10.12 6.05
CA ALA A 77 -4.54 -8.90 6.86
C ALA A 77 -5.96 -8.62 7.40
N LEU A 78 -6.96 -8.63 6.53
CA LEU A 78 -8.35 -8.33 6.88
C LEU A 78 -8.99 -9.42 7.74
N LEU A 79 -8.78 -10.70 7.43
CA LEU A 79 -9.29 -11.81 8.24
C LEU A 79 -8.59 -11.83 9.61
N GLY A 80 -7.27 -11.68 9.64
CA GLY A 80 -6.50 -11.69 10.88
C GLY A 80 -6.78 -10.49 11.77
N TRP A 81 -6.36 -9.30 11.34
CA TRP A 81 -6.42 -8.09 12.17
C TRP A 81 -7.79 -7.40 12.12
N GLY A 82 -8.57 -7.57 11.05
CA GLY A 82 -9.90 -6.97 10.91
C GLY A 82 -11.01 -7.82 11.53
N LEU A 83 -11.08 -9.11 11.19
CA LEU A 83 -12.15 -9.98 11.66
C LEU A 83 -11.82 -10.64 13.00
N CYS A 84 -10.68 -11.35 13.11
CA CYS A 84 -10.33 -12.11 14.31
C CYS A 84 -9.96 -11.21 15.48
N ARG A 85 -9.19 -10.14 15.24
CA ARG A 85 -8.75 -9.21 16.29
C ARG A 85 -9.61 -7.97 16.44
N ARG A 86 -10.44 -7.65 15.45
CA ARG A 86 -11.27 -6.42 15.41
C ARG A 86 -10.47 -5.17 15.74
N SER A 87 -9.24 -5.07 15.20
CA SER A 87 -8.34 -4.00 15.61
C SER A 87 -8.85 -2.65 15.13
N PRO A 88 -9.15 -1.69 16.03
CA PRO A 88 -9.56 -0.35 15.65
C PRO A 88 -8.50 0.41 14.84
N THR A 89 -7.24 -0.05 14.83
CA THR A 89 -6.18 0.60 14.07
C THR A 89 -6.31 0.41 12.58
N LEU A 90 -7.08 -0.57 12.11
CA LEU A 90 -7.32 -0.75 10.69
C LEU A 90 -8.10 0.40 10.05
N GLY A 91 -8.77 1.24 10.87
CA GLY A 91 -9.52 2.40 10.36
C GLY A 91 -10.67 2.02 9.43
N ILE A 92 -11.10 0.75 9.46
CA ILE A 92 -12.20 0.23 8.65
C ILE A 92 -13.51 0.67 9.29
N ARG A 93 -14.30 1.43 8.52
CA ARG A 93 -15.65 1.85 8.87
C ARG A 93 -16.41 2.19 7.60
N ALA A 94 -17.74 2.30 7.71
CA ALA A 94 -18.56 2.80 6.61
C ALA A 94 -18.08 4.19 6.16
N PRO A 95 -17.90 4.41 4.85
CA PRO A 95 -17.56 5.73 4.30
C PRO A 95 -18.63 6.78 4.59
N ARG A 96 -18.19 8.02 4.80
CA ARG A 96 -19.05 9.19 4.98
C ARG A 96 -18.73 10.23 3.91
N ALA A 97 -19.67 11.13 3.61
CA ALA A 97 -19.44 12.22 2.66
C ALA A 97 -18.20 13.08 2.99
N ARG A 98 -17.94 13.31 4.29
CA ARG A 98 -16.72 13.99 4.76
C ARG A 98 -15.43 13.29 4.31
N ASP A 99 -15.42 11.96 4.22
CA ASP A 99 -14.22 11.21 3.85
C ASP A 99 -13.87 11.43 2.38
N VAL A 100 -14.88 11.59 1.53
CA VAL A 100 -14.72 12.01 0.13
C VAL A 100 -14.13 13.41 0.05
N LEU A 101 -14.64 14.36 0.85
CA LEU A 101 -14.10 15.72 0.90
C LEU A 101 -12.64 15.76 1.38
N VAL A 102 -12.30 14.93 2.37
CA VAL A 102 -10.91 14.76 2.82
C VAL A 102 -10.03 14.24 1.68
N ALA A 103 -10.48 13.20 0.96
CA ALA A 103 -9.73 12.64 -0.16
C ALA A 103 -9.54 13.66 -1.30
N LEU A 104 -10.58 14.43 -1.65
CA LEU A 104 -10.50 15.49 -2.65
C LEU A 104 -9.56 16.61 -2.22
N GLY A 105 -9.64 17.06 -0.97
CA GLY A 105 -8.74 18.10 -0.44
C GLY A 105 -7.28 17.66 -0.47
N ALA A 106 -7.01 16.42 -0.07
CA ALA A 106 -5.66 15.84 -0.12
C ALA A 106 -5.16 15.68 -1.56
N LEU A 107 -6.03 15.27 -2.49
CA LEU A 107 -5.69 15.16 -3.90
C LEU A 107 -5.31 16.51 -4.51
N LEU A 108 -6.07 17.57 -4.22
CA LEU A 108 -5.75 18.93 -4.68
C LEU A 108 -4.44 19.45 -4.09
N ALA A 109 -4.21 19.20 -2.79
CA ALA A 109 -2.95 19.56 -2.15
C ALA A 109 -1.76 18.80 -2.79
N LEU A 110 -1.92 17.50 -3.08
CA LEU A 110 -0.90 16.72 -3.76
C LEU A 110 -0.67 17.19 -5.19
N ALA A 111 -1.71 17.53 -5.94
CA ALA A 111 -1.56 18.08 -7.28
C ALA A 111 -0.67 19.33 -7.26
N ALA A 112 -0.88 20.23 -6.30
CA ALA A 112 -0.06 21.42 -6.15
C ALA A 112 1.40 21.14 -5.72
N LEU A 113 1.63 20.10 -4.90
CA LEU A 113 2.96 19.81 -4.34
C LEU A 113 3.81 18.87 -5.22
N VAL A 114 3.18 17.95 -5.94
CA VAL A 114 3.85 16.85 -6.64
C VAL A 114 3.93 17.08 -8.15
N LEU A 115 2.91 17.71 -8.76
CA LEU A 115 2.93 17.95 -10.21
C LEU A 115 4.09 18.87 -10.64
N PRO A 116 4.33 20.04 -9.99
CA PRO A 116 5.41 20.91 -10.42
C PRO A 116 6.80 20.23 -10.40
N PRO A 117 7.27 19.65 -9.28
CA PRO A 117 8.57 18.97 -9.28
C PRO A 117 8.59 17.72 -10.17
N GLY A 118 7.48 16.97 -10.26
CA GLY A 118 7.39 15.80 -11.12
C GLY A 118 7.53 16.14 -12.61
N LEU A 119 6.92 17.23 -13.07
CA LEU A 119 7.05 17.71 -14.45
C LEU A 119 8.43 18.33 -14.71
N LEU A 120 8.94 19.15 -13.78
CA LEU A 120 10.25 19.81 -13.91
C LEU A 120 11.41 18.81 -14.00
N THR A 121 11.31 17.69 -13.27
CA THR A 121 12.32 16.62 -13.29
C THR A 121 12.16 15.66 -14.46
N GLY A 122 11.06 15.76 -15.22
CA GLY A 122 10.72 14.82 -16.29
C GLY A 122 10.21 13.45 -15.82
N PHE A 123 10.04 13.26 -14.51
CA PHE A 123 9.48 12.04 -13.92
C PHE A 123 8.00 11.85 -14.31
N LEU A 124 7.25 12.95 -14.36
CA LEU A 124 5.90 13.01 -14.90
C LEU A 124 5.96 13.63 -16.29
N ARG A 125 5.17 13.08 -17.23
CA ARG A 125 5.03 13.64 -18.57
C ARG A 125 3.56 13.76 -18.90
N TRP A 126 3.12 14.95 -19.29
CA TRP A 126 1.75 15.13 -19.76
C TRP A 126 1.51 14.31 -21.03
N ASN A 127 0.71 13.27 -20.90
CA ASN A 127 0.39 12.32 -21.96
C ASN A 127 -1.04 11.77 -21.75
N PRO A 128 -2.08 12.58 -21.97
CA PRO A 128 -3.45 12.20 -21.69
C PRO A 128 -3.98 11.16 -22.66
N ALA A 129 -4.37 10.01 -22.11
CA ALA A 129 -5.04 8.90 -22.80
C ALA A 129 -6.34 8.55 -22.05
N PRO A 130 -7.39 9.41 -22.15
CA PRO A 130 -8.61 9.24 -21.38
C PRO A 130 -9.33 7.92 -21.76
N PRO A 131 -9.61 7.03 -20.78
CA PRO A 131 -10.33 5.79 -21.04
C PRO A 131 -11.83 6.05 -21.23
N THR A 132 -12.55 5.08 -21.79
CA THR A 132 -14.02 5.06 -21.68
C THR A 132 -14.44 5.02 -20.21
N LEU A 133 -15.69 5.41 -19.91
CA LEU A 133 -16.20 5.45 -18.53
C LEU A 133 -16.01 4.11 -17.80
N PHE A 134 -16.38 2.99 -18.42
CA PHE A 134 -16.25 1.67 -17.81
C PHE A 134 -14.80 1.22 -17.62
N GLN A 135 -13.92 1.50 -18.60
CA GLN A 135 -12.50 1.23 -18.45
C GLN A 135 -11.86 2.09 -17.36
N GLY A 136 -12.23 3.38 -17.29
CA GLY A 136 -11.75 4.29 -16.27
C GLY A 136 -12.21 3.88 -14.87
N ALA A 137 -13.48 3.53 -14.70
CA ALA A 137 -14.01 3.02 -13.45
C ALA A 137 -13.38 1.67 -13.05
N GLY A 138 -13.19 0.77 -14.02
CA GLY A 138 -12.51 -0.51 -13.82
C GLY A 138 -11.05 -0.33 -13.40
N LEU A 139 -10.31 0.58 -14.05
CA LEU A 139 -8.94 0.91 -13.68
C LEU A 139 -8.86 1.51 -12.28
N PHE A 140 -9.74 2.46 -11.94
CA PHE A 140 -9.78 3.06 -10.60
C PHE A 140 -10.08 2.01 -9.53
N GLY A 141 -11.09 1.16 -9.75
CA GLY A 141 -11.46 0.08 -8.84
C GLY A 141 -10.34 -0.95 -8.69
N GLY A 142 -9.67 -1.30 -9.79
CA GLY A 142 -8.49 -2.16 -9.79
C GLY A 142 -7.39 -1.58 -8.93
N LEU A 143 -6.95 -0.34 -9.20
CA LEU A 143 -5.93 0.35 -8.41
C LEU A 143 -6.31 0.49 -6.94
N ALA A 144 -7.58 0.75 -6.65
CA ALA A 144 -8.07 0.85 -5.29
C ALA A 144 -7.93 -0.45 -4.51
N LEU A 145 -8.26 -1.58 -5.13
CA LEU A 145 -8.26 -2.88 -4.47
C LEU A 145 -6.89 -3.56 -4.48
N THR A 146 -6.11 -3.39 -5.55
CA THR A 146 -4.87 -4.14 -5.76
C THR A 146 -3.60 -3.35 -5.48
N VAL A 147 -3.67 -2.03 -5.32
CA VAL A 147 -2.49 -1.20 -5.02
C VAL A 147 -2.74 -0.38 -3.76
N ALA A 148 -3.75 0.48 -3.76
CA ALA A 148 -3.96 1.41 -2.66
C ALA A 148 -4.41 0.70 -1.37
N LEU A 149 -5.41 -0.20 -1.43
CA LEU A 149 -5.89 -0.91 -0.24
C LEU A 149 -4.79 -1.68 0.52
N PRO A 150 -4.00 -2.57 -0.11
CA PRO A 150 -2.94 -3.30 0.60
C PRO A 150 -1.90 -2.34 1.17
N GLU A 151 -1.47 -1.33 0.41
CA GLU A 151 -0.45 -0.38 0.86
C GLU A 151 -0.94 0.49 2.02
N GLU A 152 -2.15 1.03 1.94
CA GLU A 152 -2.69 1.88 3.00
C GLU A 152 -3.00 1.08 4.28
N LEU A 153 -3.39 -0.19 4.16
CA LEU A 153 -3.50 -1.10 5.30
C LEU A 153 -2.16 -1.31 6.01
N PHE A 154 -1.07 -1.46 5.26
CA PHE A 154 0.25 -1.64 5.85
C PHE A 154 0.81 -0.33 6.40
N PHE A 155 0.88 0.72 5.59
CA PHE A 155 1.57 1.96 5.96
C PHE A 155 0.79 2.81 6.95
N ARG A 156 -0.56 2.90 6.85
CA ARG A 156 -1.34 3.82 7.70
C ARG A 156 -1.93 3.11 8.89
N SER A 157 -2.69 2.06 8.60
CA SER A 157 -3.42 1.31 9.60
C SER A 157 -2.50 0.59 10.58
N LEU A 158 -1.32 0.16 10.13
CA LEU A 158 -0.34 -0.50 10.97
C LEU A 158 0.88 0.36 11.29
N LEU A 159 1.75 0.64 10.31
CA LEU A 159 3.07 1.24 10.57
C LEU A 159 2.96 2.63 11.19
N GLN A 160 2.19 3.52 10.56
CA GLN A 160 1.97 4.87 11.08
C GLN A 160 1.34 4.80 12.48
N THR A 161 0.23 4.07 12.64
CA THR A 161 -0.46 3.98 13.93
C THR A 161 0.43 3.40 15.04
N TRP A 162 1.27 2.41 14.72
CA TRP A 162 2.25 1.86 15.66
C TRP A 162 3.34 2.87 16.02
N CYS A 163 3.97 3.53 15.04
CA CYS A 163 5.01 4.53 15.28
C CYS A 163 4.47 5.71 16.10
N GLU A 164 3.26 6.21 15.78
CA GLU A 164 2.63 7.31 16.52
C GLU A 164 2.43 6.97 18.00
N ARG A 165 2.04 5.73 18.30
CA ARG A 165 1.82 5.25 19.68
C ARG A 165 3.11 4.93 20.41
N TRP A 166 4.03 4.21 19.77
CA TRP A 166 5.27 3.77 20.38
C TRP A 166 6.20 4.94 20.72
N ILE A 167 6.28 5.92 19.82
CA ILE A 167 7.11 7.12 20.01
C ILE A 167 6.37 8.18 20.86
N GLY A 168 5.04 8.12 20.93
CA GLY A 168 4.21 9.15 21.56
C GLY A 168 4.17 10.48 20.78
N ARG A 169 4.67 10.51 19.54
CA ARG A 169 4.77 11.71 18.69
C ARG A 169 4.05 11.51 17.37
N ARG A 170 2.79 11.96 17.30
CA ARG A 170 1.90 11.79 16.13
C ARG A 170 2.50 12.22 14.79
N TRP A 171 3.28 13.30 14.77
CA TRP A 171 3.85 13.84 13.54
C TRP A 171 5.10 13.08 13.10
N LEU A 172 5.87 12.57 14.07
CA LEU A 172 7.04 11.76 13.80
C LEU A 172 6.63 10.38 13.28
N GLY A 173 5.58 9.77 13.83
CA GLY A 173 5.04 8.51 13.29
C GLY A 173 4.53 8.64 11.85
N LEU A 174 3.83 9.74 11.54
CA LEU A 174 3.44 10.08 10.17
C LEU A 174 4.66 10.23 9.24
N ALA A 175 5.67 10.99 9.67
CA ALA A 175 6.89 11.19 8.88
C ALA A 175 7.61 9.87 8.60
N ILE A 176 7.80 9.01 9.61
CA ILE A 176 8.45 7.71 9.46
C ILE A 176 7.70 6.82 8.48
N ALA A 177 6.37 6.69 8.62
CA ALA A 177 5.57 5.87 7.71
C ALA A 177 5.57 6.40 6.27
N SER A 178 5.64 7.73 6.10
CA SER A 178 5.71 8.37 4.77
C SER A 178 7.08 8.20 4.11
N LEU A 179 8.16 8.27 4.90
CA LEU A 179 9.51 7.96 4.41
C LEU A 179 9.63 6.48 4.03
N ALA A 180 9.12 5.57 4.86
CA ALA A 180 9.10 4.15 4.55
C ALA A 180 8.30 3.84 3.27
N PHE A 181 7.14 4.50 3.09
CA PHE A 181 6.33 4.41 1.87
C PHE A 181 7.13 4.81 0.63
N GLY A 182 7.82 5.96 0.69
CA GLY A 182 8.64 6.43 -0.43
C GLY A 182 9.82 5.49 -0.73
N LEU A 183 10.54 5.03 0.30
CA LEU A 183 11.67 4.11 0.15
C LEU A 183 11.28 2.78 -0.49
N MET A 184 10.05 2.31 -0.28
CA MET A 184 9.56 1.08 -0.92
C MET A 184 9.50 1.18 -2.45
N HIS A 185 9.41 2.39 -2.99
CA HIS A 185 9.38 2.64 -4.42
C HIS A 185 10.76 2.66 -5.08
N TRP A 186 11.83 2.44 -4.32
CA TRP A 186 13.21 2.48 -4.82
C TRP A 186 13.43 1.54 -6.02
N ASN A 187 12.94 0.31 -5.95
CA ASN A 187 13.15 -0.70 -7.00
C ASN A 187 12.25 -0.52 -8.23
N ASN A 188 11.41 0.53 -8.28
CA ASN A 188 10.50 0.74 -9.40
C ASN A 188 11.13 1.46 -10.60
N ARG A 189 12.36 1.97 -10.46
CA ARG A 189 13.13 2.63 -11.52
C ARG A 189 14.54 2.06 -11.56
N SER A 190 15.20 2.12 -12.71
CA SER A 190 16.57 1.63 -12.88
C SER A 190 17.63 2.72 -12.75
N ASP A 191 17.30 3.96 -13.08
CA ASP A 191 18.20 5.10 -12.96
C ASP A 191 18.15 5.70 -11.54
N VAL A 192 19.33 5.94 -10.95
CA VAL A 192 19.45 6.42 -9.55
C VAL A 192 18.77 7.78 -9.35
N SER A 193 18.83 8.68 -10.34
CA SER A 193 18.17 9.98 -10.24
C SER A 193 16.65 9.82 -10.24
N GLU A 194 16.10 8.97 -11.10
CA GLU A 194 14.67 8.65 -11.13
C GLU A 194 14.22 7.93 -9.84
N GLN A 195 15.04 7.04 -9.29
CA GLN A 195 14.78 6.37 -8.01
C GLN A 195 14.63 7.39 -6.87
N LEU A 196 15.59 8.30 -6.76
CA LEU A 196 15.57 9.36 -5.73
C LEU A 196 14.35 10.28 -5.88
N ILE A 197 14.03 10.70 -7.11
CA ILE A 197 12.85 11.52 -7.40
C ILE A 197 11.58 10.76 -7.03
N TYR A 198 11.46 9.50 -7.44
CA TYR A 198 10.27 8.69 -7.13
C TYR A 198 10.11 8.53 -5.62
N CYS A 199 11.16 8.15 -4.90
CA CYS A 199 11.12 8.02 -3.45
C CYS A 199 10.71 9.34 -2.78
N ALA A 200 11.24 10.48 -3.23
CA ALA A 200 10.89 11.79 -2.68
C ALA A 200 9.42 12.16 -2.92
N LEU A 201 8.94 12.05 -4.16
CA LEU A 201 7.54 12.35 -4.52
C LEU A 201 6.57 11.39 -3.82
N ALA A 202 6.91 10.10 -3.75
CA ALA A 202 6.13 9.10 -3.04
C ALA A 202 6.12 9.36 -1.52
N SER A 203 7.20 9.84 -0.91
CA SER A 203 7.19 10.25 0.49
C SER A 203 6.27 11.45 0.75
N VAL A 204 6.25 12.44 -0.15
CA VAL A 204 5.30 13.57 -0.08
C VAL A 204 3.86 13.06 -0.23
N ALA A 205 3.60 12.17 -1.18
CA ALA A 205 2.32 11.49 -1.34
C ALA A 205 1.92 10.75 -0.05
N GLY A 206 2.86 10.05 0.57
CA GLY A 206 2.65 9.32 1.81
C GLY A 206 2.22 10.20 2.98
N LEU A 207 2.69 11.45 3.06
CA LEU A 207 2.23 12.42 4.07
C LEU A 207 0.74 12.73 3.88
N ALA A 208 0.32 13.00 2.64
CA ALA A 208 -1.06 13.30 2.33
C ALA A 208 -1.98 12.09 2.54
N TYR A 209 -1.55 10.89 2.15
CA TYR A 209 -2.29 9.65 2.42
C TYR A 209 -2.45 9.43 3.93
N GLY A 210 -1.38 9.60 4.71
CA GLY A 210 -1.45 9.48 6.17
C GLY A 210 -2.32 10.54 6.85
N LEU A 211 -2.41 11.75 6.28
CA LEU A 211 -3.37 12.76 6.73
C LEU A 211 -4.80 12.41 6.33
N SER A 212 -5.03 11.93 5.11
CA SER A 212 -6.33 11.40 4.67
C SER A 212 -6.81 10.29 5.58
N PHE A 213 -5.92 9.35 5.94
CA PHE A 213 -6.20 8.31 6.92
C PHE A 213 -6.61 8.88 8.28
N ARG A 214 -5.85 9.85 8.80
CA ARG A 214 -6.14 10.46 10.11
C ARG A 214 -7.48 11.17 10.16
N TYR A 215 -7.87 11.87 9.09
CA TYR A 215 -9.09 12.69 9.07
C TYR A 215 -10.31 12.01 8.45
N GLY A 216 -10.13 10.95 7.66
CA GLY A 216 -11.19 10.26 6.92
C GLY A 216 -11.12 8.73 6.98
N GLY A 217 -10.19 8.15 7.74
CA GLY A 217 -10.01 6.70 7.88
C GLY A 217 -9.42 6.03 6.64
N LEU A 218 -9.44 4.69 6.63
CA LEU A 218 -8.84 3.90 5.55
C LEU A 218 -9.43 4.26 4.18
N PHE A 219 -10.74 4.45 4.10
CA PHE A 219 -11.42 4.81 2.86
C PHE A 219 -10.85 6.08 2.23
N ALA A 220 -10.70 7.17 2.99
CA ALA A 220 -10.17 8.43 2.45
C ALA A 220 -8.73 8.27 1.95
N SER A 221 -7.90 7.50 2.67
CA SER A 221 -6.52 7.19 2.24
C SER A 221 -6.51 6.45 0.92
N VAL A 222 -7.28 5.36 0.84
CA VAL A 222 -7.37 4.50 -0.35
C VAL A 222 -7.91 5.31 -1.54
N MET A 223 -8.94 6.13 -1.36
CA MET A 223 -9.47 6.96 -2.46
C MET A 223 -8.47 8.02 -2.92
N THR A 224 -7.74 8.67 -2.01
CA THR A 224 -6.70 9.65 -2.36
C THR A 224 -5.61 8.98 -3.19
N HIS A 225 -5.08 7.87 -2.71
CA HIS A 225 -4.02 7.12 -3.36
C HIS A 225 -4.47 6.56 -4.72
N SER A 226 -5.66 5.95 -4.79
CA SER A 226 -6.23 5.45 -6.04
C SER A 226 -6.38 6.55 -7.08
N ALA A 227 -6.84 7.74 -6.68
CA ALA A 227 -7.00 8.88 -7.57
C ALA A 227 -5.65 9.37 -8.11
N VAL A 228 -4.62 9.44 -7.27
CA VAL A 228 -3.26 9.78 -7.72
C VAL A 228 -2.75 8.77 -8.75
N ASN A 229 -2.86 7.47 -8.48
CA ASN A 229 -2.41 6.43 -9.39
C ASN A 229 -3.21 6.45 -10.70
N TRP A 230 -4.51 6.68 -10.62
CA TRP A 230 -5.38 6.76 -11.79
C TRP A 230 -5.03 7.97 -12.67
N ILE A 231 -4.88 9.17 -12.08
CA ILE A 231 -4.46 10.37 -12.81
C ILE A 231 -3.08 10.16 -13.42
N TRP A 232 -2.17 9.51 -12.68
CA TRP A 232 -0.84 9.24 -13.22
C TRP A 232 -0.90 8.33 -14.44
N GLN A 233 -1.63 7.21 -14.38
CA GLN A 233 -1.75 6.28 -15.51
C GLN A 233 -2.47 6.87 -16.71
N VAL A 234 -3.49 7.70 -16.50
CA VAL A 234 -4.33 8.24 -17.56
C VAL A 234 -3.77 9.53 -18.15
N CYS A 235 -3.11 10.37 -17.36
CA CYS A 235 -2.73 11.72 -17.78
C CYS A 235 -1.23 12.01 -17.79
N LEU A 236 -0.43 11.31 -16.97
CA LEU A 236 0.93 11.76 -16.62
C LEU A 236 2.02 10.70 -16.83
N ARG A 237 1.70 9.60 -17.50
CA ARG A 237 2.61 8.47 -17.68
C ARG A 237 3.66 8.81 -18.73
N ALA A 238 4.93 8.68 -18.34
CA ALA A 238 6.10 8.84 -19.19
C ALA A 238 6.30 7.67 -20.16
#